data_AF-A0A521HRR1-F1
#
_entry.id   AF-A0A521HRR1-F1
#
_cell.length_a   1.000
_cell.length_b   1.000
_cell.length_c   1.000
_cell.angle_alpha   90.00
_cell.angle_beta   90.00
_cell.angle_gamma   90.00
#
_symmetry.space_group_name_H-M   'P 1'
#
loop_
_entity.id
_entity.type
_entity.pdbx_description
1 polymer ?
#
loop_
_entity_poly.entity_id
_entity_poly.type
_entity_poly.pdbx_seq_one_letter_code
_entity_poly.pdbx_strand_id
1 'polypeptide(L)'
;MANEEAKRRAARAAMKYVEPGMIVGVGTGSTVAHFIDALAERRADIEATVSSSEQSTRLLKERGIAVRELNETGELALYVDGADECDPNNCLIKGGGAALTREKIIAAASRQFVCIIDPSKKVEVLGKFPLPVEVIPMARSLVARALVKLGGNPVWRDGVITDNGNWILDVHGLRISDPVAMEREINQIVGVVSVGLFAARRADVVLTGETA
;
A
#
# COMPACT_ATOMS: atom_id res chain seq x y z
N MET A 1 14.44 -8.92 14.76
CA MET A 1 14.78 -7.86 15.75
C MET A 1 15.15 -6.56 15.05
N ALA A 2 16.26 -6.48 14.29
CA ALA A 2 16.67 -5.23 13.62
C ALA A 2 15.63 -4.63 12.64
N ASN A 3 14.97 -5.47 11.83
CA ASN A 3 13.93 -5.01 10.90
C ASN A 3 12.69 -4.45 11.65
N GLU A 4 12.33 -5.07 12.77
CA GLU A 4 11.16 -4.65 13.56
C GLU A 4 11.36 -3.29 14.23
N GLU A 5 12.57 -3.03 14.74
CA GLU A 5 12.91 -1.70 15.27
C GLU A 5 12.92 -0.63 14.18
N ALA A 6 13.40 -0.96 12.98
CA ALA A 6 13.33 -0.05 11.84
C ALA A 6 11.89 0.31 11.49
N LYS A 7 10.98 -0.68 11.44
CA LYS A 7 9.54 -0.41 11.25
C LYS A 7 8.98 0.54 12.30
N ARG A 8 9.30 0.32 13.58
CA ARG A 8 8.89 1.21 14.69
C ARG A 8 9.44 2.63 14.53
N ARG A 9 10.71 2.79 14.15
CA ARG A 9 11.32 4.10 13.92
C ARG A 9 10.67 4.83 12.76
N ALA A 10 10.45 4.15 11.63
CA ALA A 10 9.77 4.73 10.46
C ALA A 10 8.34 5.18 10.81
N ALA A 11 7.59 4.32 11.51
CA ALA A 11 6.25 4.65 12.00
C ALA A 11 6.22 5.87 12.93
N ARG A 12 7.11 5.93 13.93
CA ARG A 12 7.22 7.09 14.82
C ARG A 12 7.64 8.35 14.06
N ALA A 13 8.53 8.24 13.09
CA ALA A 13 8.94 9.36 12.26
C ALA A 13 7.78 9.93 11.41
N ALA A 14 6.82 9.09 11.01
CA ALA A 14 5.64 9.56 10.27
C ALA A 14 4.70 10.46 11.11
N MET A 15 4.73 10.36 12.44
CA MET A 15 3.92 11.21 13.33
C MET A 15 4.22 12.71 13.18
N LYS A 16 5.38 13.09 12.61
CA LYS A 16 5.71 14.48 12.31
C LYS A 16 4.81 15.11 11.23
N TYR A 17 4.14 14.29 10.43
CA TYR A 17 3.20 14.73 9.40
C TYR A 17 1.75 14.76 9.91
N VAL A 18 1.49 14.27 11.12
CA VAL A 18 0.15 14.27 11.72
C VAL A 18 -0.07 15.58 12.48
N GLU A 19 -0.97 16.41 11.94
CA GLU A 19 -1.38 17.68 12.54
C GLU A 19 -2.73 17.54 13.26
N PRO A 20 -3.00 18.37 14.29
CA PRO A 20 -4.28 18.35 14.97
C PRO A 20 -5.47 18.64 14.05
N GLY A 21 -6.60 17.95 14.27
CA GLY A 21 -7.84 18.08 13.50
C GLY A 21 -7.86 17.30 12.18
N MET A 22 -6.78 16.60 11.82
CA MET A 22 -6.75 15.83 10.57
C MET A 22 -7.66 14.59 10.61
N ILE A 23 -8.25 14.29 9.45
CA ILE A 23 -8.67 12.92 9.12
C ILE A 23 -7.50 12.25 8.38
N VAL A 24 -6.94 11.20 8.97
CA VAL A 24 -5.71 10.55 8.47
C VAL A 24 -6.05 9.25 7.73
N GLY A 25 -5.60 9.14 6.49
CA GLY A 25 -5.59 7.87 5.77
C GLY A 25 -4.55 6.92 6.37
N VAL A 26 -4.96 5.69 6.67
CA VAL A 26 -4.13 4.66 7.31
C VAL A 26 -4.08 3.42 6.43
N GLY A 27 -2.86 3.00 6.11
CA GLY A 27 -2.54 1.84 5.30
C GLY A 27 -2.78 0.49 5.98
N THR A 28 -2.08 -0.56 5.49
CA THR A 28 -2.21 -1.92 6.00
C THR A 28 -0.85 -2.61 6.18
N GLY A 29 -0.77 -3.53 7.15
CA GLY A 29 0.39 -4.41 7.35
C GLY A 29 1.24 -4.09 8.57
N SER A 30 2.31 -4.88 8.77
CA SER A 30 3.08 -4.87 10.04
C SER A 30 3.73 -3.54 10.39
N THR A 31 4.17 -2.76 9.38
CA THR A 31 4.79 -1.45 9.64
C THR A 31 3.73 -0.42 10.02
N VAL A 32 2.55 -0.50 9.39
CA VAL A 32 1.41 0.37 9.69
C VAL A 32 0.82 0.07 11.07
N ALA A 33 0.87 -1.17 11.55
CA ALA A 33 0.47 -1.50 12.91
C ALA A 33 1.22 -0.65 13.97
N HIS A 34 2.53 -0.47 13.79
CA HIS A 34 3.31 0.43 14.67
C HIS A 34 2.92 1.90 14.52
N PHE A 35 2.49 2.33 13.33
CA PHE A 35 1.99 3.69 13.13
C PHE A 35 0.64 3.88 13.81
N ILE A 36 -0.25 2.89 13.75
CA ILE A 36 -1.53 2.91 14.49
C ILE A 36 -1.27 2.99 16.00
N ASP A 37 -0.31 2.23 16.53
CA ASP A 37 0.07 2.30 17.95
C ASP A 37 0.60 3.70 18.32
N ALA A 38 1.43 4.31 17.47
CA ALA A 38 1.92 5.69 17.69
C ALA A 38 0.79 6.74 17.56
N LEU A 39 -0.16 6.54 16.65
CA LEU A 39 -1.32 7.40 16.48
C LEU A 39 -2.24 7.34 17.69
N ALA A 40 -2.36 6.17 18.33
CA ALA A 40 -3.17 5.97 19.53
C ALA A 40 -2.69 6.81 20.73
N GLU A 41 -1.37 7.06 20.82
CA GLU A 41 -0.76 7.95 21.83
C GLU A 41 -1.26 9.40 21.68
N ARG A 42 -1.64 9.81 20.45
CA ARG A 42 -2.11 11.17 20.11
C ARG A 42 -3.52 11.19 19.52
N ARG A 43 -4.35 10.19 19.83
CA ARG A 43 -5.69 10.03 19.22
C ARG A 43 -6.64 11.21 19.47
N ALA A 44 -6.44 11.97 20.55
CA ALA A 44 -7.24 13.15 20.85
C ALA A 44 -6.92 14.36 19.95
N ASP A 45 -5.75 14.34 19.30
CA ASP A 45 -5.33 15.39 18.38
C ASP A 45 -5.98 15.22 17.01
N ILE A 46 -6.39 14.01 16.61
CA ILE A 46 -6.95 13.73 15.27
C ILE A 46 -8.48 13.68 15.30
N GLU A 47 -9.12 14.07 14.19
CA GLU A 47 -10.57 13.99 14.08
C GLU A 47 -11.03 12.54 13.88
N ALA A 48 -10.40 11.85 12.91
CA ALA A 48 -10.74 10.47 12.56
C ALA A 48 -9.63 9.85 11.69
N THR A 49 -9.85 8.61 11.28
CA THR A 49 -9.04 7.89 10.30
C THR A 49 -9.89 7.29 9.19
N VAL A 50 -9.29 7.08 8.03
CA VAL A 50 -9.85 6.26 6.94
C VAL A 50 -8.90 5.08 6.72
N SER A 51 -9.40 3.85 6.78
CA SER A 51 -8.59 2.64 6.78
C SER A 51 -8.58 1.94 5.42
N SER A 52 -7.42 1.43 4.99
CA SER A 52 -7.27 0.70 3.73
C SER A 52 -7.61 -0.79 3.80
N SER A 53 -7.97 -1.34 4.96
CA SER A 53 -8.42 -2.74 5.08
C SER A 53 -9.31 -2.97 6.29
N GLU A 54 -10.02 -4.09 6.28
CA GLU A 54 -10.75 -4.58 7.46
C GLU A 54 -9.81 -4.87 8.63
N GLN A 55 -8.58 -5.32 8.36
CA GLN A 55 -7.57 -5.57 9.38
C GLN A 55 -7.18 -4.27 10.11
N SER A 56 -6.84 -3.22 9.36
CA SER A 56 -6.48 -1.93 9.93
C SER A 56 -7.67 -1.27 10.64
N THR A 57 -8.89 -1.43 10.12
CA THR A 57 -10.12 -0.93 10.76
C THR A 57 -10.33 -1.54 12.14
N ARG A 58 -10.12 -2.85 12.28
CA ARG A 58 -10.22 -3.53 13.59
C ARG A 58 -9.17 -3.00 14.56
N LEU A 59 -7.92 -2.91 14.12
CA LEU A 59 -6.83 -2.44 14.97
C LEU A 59 -7.03 -0.97 15.43
N LEU A 60 -7.46 -0.09 14.53
CA LEU A 60 -7.79 1.30 14.87
C LEU A 60 -8.89 1.38 15.94
N LYS A 61 -9.96 0.60 15.78
CA LYS A 61 -11.07 0.53 16.76
C LYS A 61 -10.61 -0.02 18.11
N GLU A 62 -9.78 -1.07 18.11
CA GLU A 62 -9.18 -1.63 19.33
C GLU A 62 -8.31 -0.61 20.08
N ARG A 63 -7.69 0.34 19.36
CA ARG A 63 -6.92 1.45 19.94
C ARG A 63 -7.76 2.69 20.28
N GLY A 64 -9.09 2.61 20.12
CA GLY A 64 -10.01 3.70 20.43
C GLY A 64 -9.89 4.89 19.48
N ILE A 65 -9.41 4.66 18.25
CA ILE A 65 -9.32 5.70 17.21
C ILE A 65 -10.59 5.65 16.35
N ALA A 66 -11.19 6.82 16.10
CA ALA A 66 -12.37 6.91 15.25
C ALA A 66 -12.04 6.54 13.80
N VAL A 67 -12.89 5.75 13.17
CA VAL A 67 -12.78 5.35 11.75
C VAL A 67 -14.01 5.87 11.01
N ARG A 68 -13.79 6.54 9.88
CA ARG A 68 -14.84 7.00 8.95
C ARG A 68 -14.68 6.35 7.59
N GLU A 69 -15.78 6.33 6.83
CA GLU A 69 -15.78 5.92 5.44
C GLU A 69 -15.21 7.03 4.56
N LEU A 70 -14.39 6.67 3.57
CA LEU A 70 -13.77 7.66 2.66
C LEU A 70 -14.81 8.57 1.97
N ASN A 71 -16.00 8.03 1.68
CA ASN A 71 -17.08 8.78 1.04
C ASN A 71 -17.63 9.95 1.90
N GLU A 72 -17.27 10.01 3.19
CA GLU A 72 -17.76 11.02 4.14
C GLU A 72 -16.70 12.09 4.48
N THR A 73 -15.47 11.97 3.97
CA THR A 73 -14.33 12.78 4.44
C THR A 73 -13.85 13.84 3.48
N GLY A 74 -14.20 13.73 2.18
CA GLY A 74 -13.57 14.54 1.13
C GLY A 74 -12.10 14.19 0.92
N GLU A 75 -11.31 15.14 0.41
CA GLU A 75 -9.87 14.97 0.23
C GLU A 75 -9.16 14.84 1.58
N LEU A 76 -8.31 13.81 1.71
CA LEU A 76 -7.52 13.57 2.91
C LEU A 76 -6.20 14.37 2.85
N ALA A 77 -5.79 14.94 3.98
CA ALA A 77 -4.52 15.68 4.04
C ALA A 77 -3.31 14.73 3.94
N LEU A 78 -3.42 13.55 4.55
CA LEU A 78 -2.31 12.61 4.73
C LEU A 78 -2.78 11.17 4.56
N TYR A 79 -1.99 10.38 3.85
CA TYR A 79 -2.01 8.91 3.85
C TYR A 79 -0.66 8.37 4.31
N VAL A 80 -0.68 7.44 5.28
CA VAL A 80 0.53 6.76 5.76
C VAL A 80 0.40 5.26 5.55
N ASP A 81 1.35 4.66 4.83
CA ASP A 81 1.31 3.24 4.51
C ASP A 81 2.71 2.65 4.25
N GLY A 82 2.84 1.33 4.30
CA GLY A 82 4.05 0.62 3.90
C GLY A 82 4.11 0.27 2.43
N ALA A 83 5.22 -0.37 2.04
CA ALA A 83 5.42 -0.95 0.72
C ALA A 83 6.20 -2.27 0.78
N ASP A 84 6.05 -3.07 -0.27
CA ASP A 84 6.81 -4.30 -0.47
C ASP A 84 8.17 -4.02 -1.13
N GLU A 85 8.22 -3.03 -2.04
CA GLU A 85 9.44 -2.44 -2.60
C GLU A 85 9.28 -0.94 -2.82
N CYS A 86 10.40 -0.21 -2.81
CA CYS A 86 10.50 1.20 -3.13
C CYS A 86 11.77 1.45 -3.97
N ASP A 87 11.61 2.09 -5.12
CA ASP A 87 12.73 2.49 -5.97
C ASP A 87 13.26 3.90 -5.62
N PRO A 88 14.37 4.36 -6.25
CA PRO A 88 14.93 5.69 -6.01
C PRO A 88 14.02 6.86 -6.43
N ASN A 89 12.99 6.59 -7.24
CA ASN A 89 12.00 7.57 -7.69
C ASN A 89 10.74 7.55 -6.82
N ASN A 90 10.77 6.87 -5.67
CA ASN A 90 9.65 6.63 -4.76
C ASN A 90 8.46 5.88 -5.38
N CYS A 91 8.65 5.22 -6.53
CA CYS A 91 7.68 4.30 -7.09
C CYS A 91 7.70 3.01 -6.27
N LEU A 92 6.52 2.42 -6.04
CA LEU A 92 6.38 1.32 -5.09
C LEU A 92 5.80 0.07 -5.75
N ILE A 93 6.19 -1.10 -5.25
CA ILE A 93 5.33 -2.29 -5.29
C ILE A 93 4.62 -2.42 -3.95
N LYS A 94 3.30 -2.63 -4.01
CA LYS A 94 2.40 -2.87 -2.88
C LYS A 94 1.44 -4.01 -3.20
N GLY A 95 0.81 -4.58 -2.18
CA GLY A 95 -0.21 -5.63 -2.31
C GLY A 95 0.20 -7.01 -1.78
N GLY A 96 1.37 -7.14 -1.17
CA GLY A 96 1.74 -8.33 -0.40
C GLY A 96 0.70 -8.70 0.65
N GLY A 97 0.10 -7.68 1.29
CA GLY A 97 -1.00 -7.83 2.27
C GLY A 97 -2.41 -7.95 1.67
N ALA A 98 -2.56 -8.04 0.34
CA ALA A 98 -3.85 -8.18 -0.35
C ALA A 98 -4.86 -7.00 -0.20
N ALA A 99 -4.39 -5.81 0.21
CA ALA A 99 -5.22 -4.61 0.36
C ALA A 99 -5.01 -3.54 -0.73
N LEU A 100 -4.24 -3.85 -1.79
CA LEU A 100 -3.75 -2.89 -2.79
C LEU A 100 -4.81 -1.97 -3.40
N THR A 101 -6.04 -2.47 -3.62
CA THR A 101 -7.10 -1.66 -4.25
C THR A 101 -7.56 -0.54 -3.33
N ARG A 102 -7.90 -0.85 -2.07
CA ARG A 102 -8.30 0.16 -1.08
C ARG A 102 -7.14 1.08 -0.73
N GLU A 103 -5.92 0.54 -0.62
CA GLU A 103 -4.70 1.35 -0.43
C GLU A 103 -4.51 2.37 -1.56
N LYS A 104 -4.68 1.96 -2.82
CA LYS A 104 -4.51 2.83 -3.98
C LYS A 104 -5.60 3.90 -4.06
N ILE A 105 -6.83 3.56 -3.71
CA ILE A 105 -7.95 4.51 -3.61
C ILE A 105 -7.64 5.60 -2.58
N ILE A 106 -7.23 5.23 -1.37
CA ILE A 106 -6.92 6.21 -0.31
C ILE A 106 -5.71 7.06 -0.69
N ALA A 107 -4.67 6.45 -1.27
CA ALA A 107 -3.52 7.19 -1.77
C ALA A 107 -3.93 8.24 -2.83
N ALA A 108 -4.83 7.90 -3.74
CA ALA A 108 -5.36 8.82 -4.75
C ALA A 108 -6.23 9.94 -4.16
N ALA A 109 -6.96 9.65 -3.08
CA ALA A 109 -7.79 10.63 -2.36
C ALA A 109 -7.00 11.50 -1.36
N SER A 110 -5.67 11.35 -1.30
CA SER A 110 -4.83 12.02 -0.32
C SER A 110 -3.83 12.97 -0.96
N ARG A 111 -3.75 14.19 -0.41
CA ARG A 111 -2.81 15.23 -0.84
C ARG A 111 -1.35 14.82 -0.64
N GLN A 112 -1.05 14.16 0.48
CA GLN A 112 0.30 13.68 0.79
C GLN A 112 0.29 12.20 1.12
N PHE A 113 1.18 11.42 0.50
CA PHE A 113 1.43 10.02 0.80
C PHE A 113 2.84 9.87 1.38
N VAL A 114 2.89 9.50 2.66
CA VAL A 114 4.11 9.15 3.39
C VAL A 114 4.24 7.63 3.43
N CYS A 115 5.24 7.11 2.72
CA CYS A 115 5.58 5.69 2.76
C CYS A 115 6.53 5.40 3.93
N ILE A 116 6.18 4.44 4.78
CA ILE A 116 7.01 3.97 5.91
C ILE A 116 7.52 2.56 5.65
N ILE A 117 8.85 2.41 5.54
CA ILE A 117 9.47 1.13 5.20
C ILE A 117 10.71 0.85 6.06
N ASP A 118 11.05 -0.43 6.17
CA ASP A 118 12.37 -0.83 6.64
C ASP A 118 13.39 -0.80 5.48
N PRO A 119 14.71 -0.72 5.76
CA PRO A 119 15.72 -0.57 4.72
C PRO A 119 15.75 -1.70 3.67
N SER A 120 15.26 -2.90 4.01
CA SER A 120 15.26 -4.04 3.07
C SER A 120 14.29 -3.86 1.90
N LYS A 121 13.39 -2.87 1.98
CA LYS A 121 12.40 -2.55 0.95
C LYS A 121 12.94 -1.63 -0.14
N LYS A 122 14.08 -0.97 0.08
CA LYS A 122 14.74 -0.17 -0.95
C LYS A 122 15.38 -1.08 -2.00
N VAL A 123 15.08 -0.83 -3.26
CA VAL A 123 15.64 -1.56 -4.41
C VAL A 123 16.04 -0.57 -5.50
N GLU A 124 17.02 -0.93 -6.34
CA GLU A 124 17.41 -0.09 -7.48
C GLU A 124 16.38 -0.10 -8.60
N VAL A 125 15.73 -1.26 -8.81
CA VAL A 125 14.72 -1.48 -9.84
C VAL A 125 13.64 -2.38 -9.25
N LEU A 126 12.37 -2.01 -9.44
CA LEU A 126 11.21 -2.79 -8.97
C LEU A 126 11.10 -4.15 -9.71
N GLY A 127 10.55 -5.14 -9.01
CA GLY A 127 10.15 -6.44 -9.59
C GLY A 127 10.84 -7.65 -8.97
N LYS A 128 11.70 -7.47 -7.95
CA LYS A 128 12.26 -8.61 -7.20
C LYS A 128 11.17 -9.21 -6.29
N PHE A 129 10.37 -8.37 -5.65
CA PHE A 129 9.11 -8.78 -5.06
C PHE A 129 8.08 -9.04 -6.18
N PRO A 130 7.34 -10.15 -6.14
CA PRO A 130 6.34 -10.46 -7.17
C PRO A 130 5.26 -9.37 -7.22
N LEU A 131 4.98 -8.82 -8.41
CA LEU A 131 4.00 -7.75 -8.55
C LEU A 131 2.58 -8.29 -8.35
N PRO A 132 1.85 -7.86 -7.30
CA PRO A 132 0.47 -8.30 -7.10
C PRO A 132 -0.47 -7.63 -8.10
N VAL A 133 -1.39 -8.39 -8.69
CA VAL A 133 -2.45 -7.88 -9.57
C VAL A 133 -3.78 -8.44 -9.09
N GLU A 134 -4.67 -7.56 -8.61
CA GLU A 134 -6.03 -7.93 -8.23
C GLU A 134 -6.88 -8.09 -9.50
N VAL A 135 -7.58 -9.22 -9.61
CA VAL A 135 -8.34 -9.61 -10.80
C VAL A 135 -9.73 -10.11 -10.43
N ILE A 136 -10.69 -9.83 -11.30
CA ILE A 136 -12.02 -10.44 -11.23
C ILE A 136 -11.85 -11.97 -11.34
N PRO A 137 -12.44 -12.79 -10.46
CA PRO A 137 -12.20 -14.24 -10.43
C PRO A 137 -12.39 -14.94 -11.78
N MET A 138 -13.47 -14.63 -12.51
CA MET A 138 -13.72 -15.21 -13.83
C MET A 138 -12.70 -14.82 -14.90
N ALA A 139 -11.97 -13.72 -14.71
CA ALA A 139 -10.97 -13.21 -15.64
C ALA A 139 -9.55 -13.74 -15.37
N ARG A 140 -9.31 -14.48 -14.27
CA ARG A 140 -7.98 -14.93 -13.83
C ARG A 140 -7.11 -15.46 -14.97
N SER A 141 -7.62 -16.41 -15.75
CA SER A 141 -6.85 -17.04 -16.83
C SER A 141 -6.61 -16.12 -18.03
N LEU A 142 -7.53 -15.18 -18.30
CA LEU A 142 -7.34 -14.16 -19.34
C LEU A 142 -6.22 -13.20 -18.95
N VAL A 143 -6.28 -12.66 -17.73
CA VAL A 143 -5.28 -11.72 -17.22
C VAL A 143 -3.92 -12.40 -17.12
N ALA A 144 -3.84 -13.64 -16.62
CA ALA A 144 -2.59 -14.40 -16.56
C ALA A 144 -1.91 -14.51 -17.94
N ARG A 145 -2.65 -14.85 -19.00
CA ARG A 145 -2.08 -14.91 -20.36
C ARG A 145 -1.58 -13.56 -20.86
N ALA A 146 -2.23 -12.46 -20.48
CA ALA A 146 -1.78 -11.12 -20.84
C ALA A 146 -0.48 -10.76 -20.10
N LEU A 147 -0.40 -11.06 -18.80
CA LEU A 147 0.81 -10.83 -17.99
C LEU A 147 2.02 -11.65 -18.47
N VAL A 148 1.80 -12.86 -18.99
CA VAL A 148 2.86 -13.65 -19.65
C VAL A 148 3.42 -12.93 -20.89
N LYS A 149 2.56 -12.29 -21.69
CA LYS A 149 3.00 -11.52 -22.87
C LYS A 149 3.82 -10.28 -22.49
N LEU A 150 3.64 -9.76 -21.28
CA LEU A 150 4.45 -8.68 -20.71
C LEU A 150 5.78 -9.19 -20.10
N GLY A 151 6.09 -10.48 -20.25
CA GLY A 151 7.33 -11.08 -19.75
C GLY A 151 7.27 -11.54 -18.28
N GLY A 152 6.09 -11.52 -17.66
CA GLY A 152 5.89 -11.96 -16.29
C GLY A 152 5.51 -13.43 -16.15
N ASN A 153 5.72 -13.99 -14.96
CA ASN A 153 5.29 -15.34 -14.58
C ASN A 153 4.20 -15.25 -13.51
N PRO A 154 2.90 -15.16 -13.88
CA PRO A 154 1.82 -14.98 -12.93
C PRO A 154 1.50 -16.27 -12.16
N VAL A 155 1.44 -16.17 -10.84
CA VAL A 155 1.05 -17.24 -9.92
C VAL A 155 -0.22 -16.81 -9.20
N TRP A 156 -1.26 -17.66 -9.21
CA TRP A 156 -2.46 -17.39 -8.44
C TRP A 156 -2.17 -17.56 -6.95
N ARG A 157 -2.48 -16.53 -6.16
CA ARG A 157 -2.42 -16.58 -4.70
C ARG A 157 -3.61 -17.35 -4.15
N ASP A 158 -3.55 -18.68 -4.25
CA ASP A 158 -4.63 -19.58 -3.85
C ASP A 158 -4.99 -19.42 -2.37
N GLY A 159 -6.28 -19.56 -2.05
CA GLY A 159 -6.83 -19.36 -0.71
C GLY A 159 -6.91 -17.90 -0.22
N VAL A 160 -6.48 -16.91 -1.02
CA VAL A 160 -6.57 -15.49 -0.67
C VAL A 160 -7.68 -14.80 -1.47
N ILE A 161 -8.60 -14.17 -0.73
CA ILE A 161 -9.67 -13.32 -1.27
C ILE A 161 -9.48 -11.93 -0.67
N THR A 162 -9.47 -10.90 -1.51
CA THR A 162 -9.35 -9.51 -1.07
C THR A 162 -10.62 -9.03 -0.36
N ASP A 163 -10.55 -7.90 0.33
CA ASP A 163 -11.73 -7.24 0.93
C ASP A 163 -12.81 -6.86 -0.11
N ASN A 164 -12.49 -6.92 -1.41
CA ASN A 164 -13.41 -6.67 -2.52
C ASN A 164 -13.95 -7.95 -3.17
N GLY A 165 -13.62 -9.13 -2.65
CA GLY A 165 -14.07 -10.42 -3.20
C GLY A 165 -13.27 -10.91 -4.42
N ASN A 166 -12.18 -10.24 -4.76
CA ASN A 166 -11.35 -10.56 -5.93
C ASN A 166 -10.17 -11.48 -5.59
N TRP A 167 -9.54 -12.02 -6.63
CA TRP A 167 -8.34 -12.84 -6.52
C TRP A 167 -7.08 -12.05 -6.86
N ILE A 168 -5.91 -12.57 -6.48
CA ILE A 168 -4.61 -11.96 -6.80
C ILE A 168 -3.76 -12.90 -7.67
N LEU A 169 -3.14 -12.34 -8.70
CA LEU A 169 -2.03 -12.93 -9.42
C LEU A 169 -0.73 -12.24 -8.97
N ASP A 170 0.20 -12.99 -8.41
CA ASP A 170 1.56 -12.53 -8.09
C ASP A 170 2.46 -12.76 -9.31
N VAL A 171 2.97 -11.68 -9.90
CA VAL A 171 3.71 -11.75 -11.16
C VAL A 171 5.22 -11.72 -10.90
N HIS A 172 5.86 -12.86 -11.10
CA HIS A 172 7.28 -13.05 -10.87
C HIS A 172 8.12 -12.73 -12.11
N GLY A 173 9.41 -12.49 -11.91
CA GLY A 173 10.41 -12.42 -12.99
C GLY A 173 10.41 -11.12 -13.80
N LEU A 174 9.66 -10.11 -13.36
CA LEU A 174 9.67 -8.80 -13.99
C LEU A 174 10.91 -7.99 -13.59
N ARG A 175 11.41 -7.19 -14.54
CA ARG A 175 12.33 -6.09 -14.26
C ARG A 175 11.65 -4.81 -14.73
N ILE A 176 11.16 -4.01 -13.79
CA ILE A 176 10.25 -2.91 -14.07
C ILE A 176 11.04 -1.60 -14.16
N SER A 177 11.60 -1.31 -15.34
CA SER A 177 12.41 -0.10 -15.57
C SER A 177 11.59 1.16 -15.84
N ASP A 178 10.34 1.02 -16.28
CA ASP A 178 9.38 2.12 -16.41
C ASP A 178 8.09 1.75 -15.65
N PRO A 179 8.05 2.00 -14.33
CA PRO A 179 6.90 1.66 -13.50
C PRO A 179 5.60 2.34 -13.93
N VAL A 180 5.66 3.57 -14.46
CA VAL A 180 4.47 4.33 -14.88
C VAL A 180 3.89 3.73 -16.16
N ALA A 181 4.73 3.41 -17.15
CA ALA A 181 4.27 2.78 -18.38
C ALA A 181 3.68 1.39 -18.10
N MET A 182 4.34 0.57 -17.27
CA MET A 182 3.84 -0.76 -16.91
C MET A 182 2.54 -0.69 -16.10
N GLU A 183 2.42 0.25 -15.15
CA GLU A 183 1.16 0.48 -14.41
C GLU A 183 0.02 0.80 -15.39
N ARG A 184 0.25 1.72 -16.33
CA ARG A 184 -0.75 2.10 -17.35
C ARG A 184 -1.13 0.92 -18.23
N GLU A 185 -0.17 0.13 -18.68
CA GLU A 185 -0.40 -1.02 -19.56
C GLU A 185 -1.22 -2.12 -18.86
N ILE A 186 -0.86 -2.49 -17.63
CA ILE A 186 -1.60 -3.52 -16.88
C ILE A 186 -3.03 -3.05 -16.57
N ASN A 187 -3.22 -1.77 -16.26
CA ASN A 187 -4.55 -1.19 -16.03
C ASN A 187 -5.48 -1.28 -17.25
N GLN A 188 -4.96 -1.49 -18.48
CA GLN A 188 -5.80 -1.68 -19.67
C GLN A 188 -6.22 -3.14 -19.91
N ILE A 189 -5.71 -4.10 -19.12
CA ILE A 189 -6.08 -5.51 -19.27
C ILE A 189 -7.47 -5.73 -18.68
N VAL A 190 -8.44 -6.08 -19.53
CA VAL A 190 -9.82 -6.37 -19.10
C VAL A 190 -9.84 -7.46 -18.01
N GLY A 191 -10.48 -7.14 -16.88
CA GLY A 191 -10.58 -8.02 -15.73
C GLY A 191 -9.54 -7.76 -14.63
N VAL A 192 -8.56 -6.88 -14.88
CA VAL A 192 -7.76 -6.28 -13.80
C VAL A 192 -8.63 -5.29 -13.04
N VAL A 193 -8.56 -5.36 -11.71
CA VAL A 193 -9.19 -4.41 -10.78
C VAL A 193 -8.17 -3.37 -10.34
N SER A 194 -6.99 -3.83 -9.93
CA SER A 194 -5.87 -2.96 -9.55
C SER A 194 -4.54 -3.69 -9.73
N VAL A 195 -3.51 -2.95 -10.13
CA VAL A 195 -2.11 -3.39 -10.15
C VAL A 195 -1.37 -2.85 -8.94
N GLY A 196 -0.49 -3.66 -8.34
CA GLY A 196 0.30 -3.30 -7.16
C GLY A 196 1.41 -2.27 -7.42
N LEU A 197 1.48 -1.65 -8.59
CA LEU A 197 2.41 -0.55 -8.88
C LEU A 197 1.82 0.77 -8.42
N PHE A 198 2.51 1.50 -7.55
CA PHE A 198 2.15 2.88 -7.17
C PHE A 198 3.21 3.79 -7.78
N ALA A 199 3.04 4.11 -9.06
CA ALA A 199 4.03 4.85 -9.84
C ALA A 199 3.47 6.18 -10.36
N ALA A 200 2.31 6.14 -11.02
CA ALA A 200 1.62 7.36 -11.48
C ALA A 200 1.27 8.27 -10.28
N ARG A 201 0.79 7.66 -9.19
CA ARG A 201 0.69 8.26 -7.85
C ARG A 201 1.70 7.55 -6.93
N ARG A 202 2.96 7.94 -7.05
CA ARG A 202 4.06 7.51 -6.18
C ARG A 202 3.99 8.12 -4.78
N ALA A 203 4.85 7.69 -3.85
CA ALA A 203 4.96 8.34 -2.55
C ALA A 203 5.60 9.73 -2.66
N ASP A 204 5.09 10.69 -1.88
CA ASP A 204 5.65 12.04 -1.79
C ASP A 204 6.86 12.06 -0.86
N VAL A 205 6.82 11.23 0.18
CA VAL A 205 7.88 11.08 1.17
C VAL A 205 8.10 9.59 1.43
N VAL A 206 9.35 9.18 1.54
CA VAL A 206 9.73 7.83 2.01
C VAL A 206 10.54 7.99 3.30
N LEU A 207 10.07 7.34 4.37
CA LEU A 207 10.77 7.28 5.64
C LEU A 207 11.32 5.87 5.85
N THR A 208 12.65 5.76 5.90
CA THR A 208 13.31 4.55 6.36
C THR A 208 13.68 4.66 7.82
N GLY A 209 13.39 3.61 8.59
CA GLY A 209 13.76 3.55 10.01
C GLY A 209 15.24 3.26 10.24
N GLU A 210 16.14 3.91 9.51
CA GLU A 210 17.59 3.79 9.70
C GLU A 210 18.00 4.45 11.02
N THR A 211 19.04 3.91 11.67
CA THR A 211 19.72 4.60 12.77
C THR A 211 20.65 5.64 12.17
N ALA A 212 20.69 6.84 12.77
CA ALA A 212 21.69 7.86 12.45
C ALA A 212 23.12 7.35 12.71
#